data_AF-A0AAU3QYN2-F1
#
_entry.id   AF-A0AAU3QYN2-F1
#
_cell.length_a   1.000
_cell.length_b   1.000
_cell.length_c   1.000
_cell.angle_alpha   90.00
_cell.angle_beta   90.00
_cell.angle_gamma   90.00
#
_symmetry.space_group_name_H-M   'P 1'
#
loop_
_entity.id
_entity.type
_entity.pdbx_description
1 polymer ?
#
loop_
_entity_poly.entity_id
_entity_poly.type
_entity_poly.pdbx_seq_one_letter_code
_entity_poly.pdbx_strand_id
1 'polypeptide(L)'
;MLIKGYDDGPLVAGESLLARLGFWSNYLLAMCSDGACAERPAPEWFGDDGADADAMSEVLFDPERWPAFRVPAGDGPGAVVIYRNLVGDYGTDYLLTHPDRSYAQQIASWEGDFSGIGLTWRELVHIADNPSTAAEGVQDTAARLLLVLPLLADPDLPEAARARLTASLTAVGAPQDTASTTAEHLLAHLERRSRHDPTWESPLSGS
;
A
#
# COMPACT_ATOMS: atom_id res chain seq x y z
N MET A 1 -14.62 10.17 10.29
CA MET A 1 -14.52 10.27 8.82
C MET A 1 -15.44 9.21 8.23
N LEU A 2 -16.33 9.59 7.31
CA LEU A 2 -17.18 8.65 6.60
C LEU A 2 -16.44 8.13 5.37
N ILE A 3 -16.48 6.81 5.16
CA ILE A 3 -15.96 6.19 3.95
C ILE A 3 -17.16 5.80 3.10
N LYS A 4 -17.49 6.67 2.13
CA LYS A 4 -18.65 6.45 1.26
C LYS A 4 -18.53 5.11 0.55
N GLY A 5 -19.60 4.33 0.55
CA GLY A 5 -19.63 2.98 -0.03
C GLY A 5 -19.24 1.86 0.95
N TYR A 6 -18.83 2.23 2.16
CA TYR A 6 -18.50 1.30 3.24
C TYR A 6 -19.35 1.53 4.50
N ASP A 7 -20.41 2.32 4.39
CA ASP A 7 -21.24 2.75 5.51
C ASP A 7 -21.93 1.55 6.23
N ASP A 8 -22.12 0.43 5.53
CA ASP A 8 -22.72 -0.81 6.04
C ASP A 8 -21.70 -1.99 6.15
N GLY A 9 -20.44 -1.79 5.80
CA GLY A 9 -19.41 -2.84 5.82
C GLY A 9 -18.75 -2.99 7.21
N PRO A 10 -18.24 -4.18 7.58
CA PRO A 10 -17.64 -4.41 8.90
C PRO A 10 -16.20 -3.85 8.98
N LEU A 11 -16.03 -2.56 8.71
CA LEU A 11 -14.75 -1.88 8.75
C LEU A 11 -14.16 -1.94 10.17
N VAL A 12 -12.91 -2.41 10.27
CA VAL A 12 -12.15 -2.48 11.52
C VAL A 12 -10.80 -1.77 11.37
N ALA A 13 -10.27 -1.24 12.47
CA ALA A 13 -8.92 -0.68 12.48
C ALA A 13 -7.88 -1.79 12.21
N GLY A 14 -7.08 -1.61 11.16
CA GLY A 14 -6.04 -2.56 10.74
C GLY A 14 -4.65 -2.23 11.26
N GLU A 15 -4.42 -1.04 11.82
CA GLU A 15 -3.10 -0.48 12.08
C GLU A 15 -2.22 -1.36 12.99
N SER A 16 -2.81 -2.13 13.92
CA SER A 16 -2.07 -3.07 14.78
C SER A 16 -1.55 -4.31 14.02
N LEU A 17 -2.10 -4.62 12.85
CA LEU A 17 -1.68 -5.75 12.02
C LEU A 17 -0.31 -5.51 11.37
N LEU A 18 0.10 -4.25 11.19
CA LEU A 18 1.38 -3.89 10.54
C LEU A 18 2.61 -4.41 11.30
N ALA A 19 2.48 -4.63 12.60
CA ALA A 19 3.55 -5.11 13.46
C ALA A 19 3.57 -6.65 13.60
N ARG A 20 2.61 -7.36 12.99
CA ARG A 20 2.53 -8.81 13.04
C ARG A 20 3.30 -9.41 11.85
N LEU A 21 3.96 -10.52 12.12
CA LEU A 21 4.55 -11.36 11.07
C LEU A 21 3.47 -11.75 10.05
N GLY A 22 3.90 -11.88 8.80
CA GLY A 22 3.07 -12.20 7.65
C GLY A 22 2.39 -10.99 7.01
N PHE A 23 2.36 -9.81 7.64
CA PHE A 23 1.65 -8.66 7.09
C PHE A 23 2.27 -8.17 5.78
N TRP A 24 3.56 -7.86 5.80
CA TRP A 24 4.22 -7.24 4.64
C TRP A 24 4.36 -8.20 3.47
N SER A 25 4.58 -9.49 3.73
CA SER A 25 4.52 -10.53 2.70
C SER A 25 3.12 -10.64 2.10
N ASN A 26 2.04 -10.69 2.89
CA ASN A 26 0.67 -10.68 2.34
C ASN A 26 0.37 -9.43 1.50
N TYR A 27 0.92 -8.29 1.91
CA TYR A 27 0.60 -7.02 1.27
C TYR A 27 1.37 -6.76 -0.03
N LEU A 28 2.67 -7.11 -0.08
CA LEU A 28 3.57 -6.69 -1.16
C LEU A 28 4.12 -7.85 -2.01
N LEU A 29 4.06 -9.10 -1.54
CA LEU A 29 4.72 -10.23 -2.22
C LEU A 29 4.18 -10.47 -3.64
N ALA A 30 2.87 -10.26 -3.85
CA ALA A 30 2.25 -10.39 -5.16
C ALA A 30 2.90 -9.44 -6.19
N MET A 31 3.33 -8.25 -5.77
CA MET A 31 4.02 -7.29 -6.63
C MET A 31 5.46 -7.72 -6.95
N CYS A 32 6.10 -8.53 -6.12
CA CYS A 32 7.42 -9.08 -6.43
C CYS A 32 7.38 -10.17 -7.51
N SER A 33 6.21 -10.73 -7.81
CA SER A 33 6.05 -11.79 -8.80
C SER A 33 5.95 -11.20 -10.20
N ASP A 34 7.09 -11.08 -10.88
CA ASP A 34 7.16 -10.53 -12.23
C ASP A 34 7.56 -11.51 -13.35
N GLY A 35 7.87 -12.76 -13.00
CA GLY A 35 8.32 -13.77 -13.95
C GLY A 35 9.68 -13.48 -14.61
N ALA A 36 10.36 -12.39 -14.24
CA ALA A 36 11.70 -12.04 -14.73
C ALA A 36 12.80 -12.55 -13.78
N CYS A 37 12.45 -12.86 -12.52
CA CYS A 37 13.36 -13.48 -11.57
C CYS A 37 13.46 -15.01 -11.75
N ALA A 38 14.67 -15.54 -11.58
CA ALA A 38 14.90 -16.98 -11.53
C ALA A 38 14.39 -17.62 -10.21
N GLU A 39 14.34 -16.83 -9.14
CA GLU A 39 13.83 -17.25 -7.84
C GLU A 39 12.38 -16.79 -7.67
N ARG A 40 11.52 -17.69 -7.20
CA ARG A 40 10.12 -17.37 -6.93
C ARG A 40 10.06 -16.51 -5.66
N PRO A 41 9.38 -15.35 -5.68
CA PRO A 41 9.19 -14.56 -4.48
C PRO A 41 8.58 -15.39 -3.36
N ALA A 42 9.12 -15.25 -2.15
CA ALA A 42 8.68 -15.98 -0.97
C ALA A 42 8.57 -15.04 0.26
N PRO A 43 7.75 -15.39 1.27
CA PRO A 43 7.57 -14.58 2.49
C PRO A 43 8.88 -14.21 3.21
N GLU A 44 9.91 -15.06 3.10
CA GLU A 44 11.24 -14.88 3.71
C GLU A 44 11.93 -13.60 3.23
N TRP A 45 11.57 -13.10 2.05
CA TRP A 45 12.05 -11.83 1.53
C TRP A 45 11.64 -10.63 2.40
N PHE A 46 10.57 -10.80 3.20
CA PHE A 46 10.04 -9.83 4.15
C PHE A 46 10.34 -10.19 5.61
N GLY A 47 11.04 -11.31 5.86
CA GLY A 47 11.38 -11.79 7.21
C GLY A 47 10.34 -12.71 7.84
N ASP A 48 9.34 -13.12 7.07
CA ASP A 48 8.28 -14.03 7.47
C ASP A 48 8.57 -15.45 6.98
N ASP A 49 7.87 -16.45 7.52
CA ASP A 49 7.76 -17.76 6.86
C ASP A 49 6.36 -17.97 6.22
N GLY A 50 6.19 -19.09 5.53
CA GLY A 50 4.90 -19.44 4.91
C GLY A 50 3.76 -19.58 5.92
N ALA A 51 4.02 -20.02 7.14
CA ALA A 51 3.00 -20.19 8.16
C ALA A 51 2.56 -18.84 8.75
N ASP A 52 3.50 -17.91 8.92
CA ASP A 52 3.20 -16.52 9.30
C ASP A 52 2.31 -15.85 8.24
N ALA A 53 2.67 -16.02 6.96
CA ALA A 53 1.88 -15.50 5.85
C ALA A 53 0.47 -16.11 5.79
N ASP A 54 0.34 -17.43 5.92
CA ASP A 54 -0.96 -18.10 5.93
C ASP A 54 -1.83 -17.65 7.12
N ALA A 55 -1.25 -17.58 8.32
CA ALA A 55 -1.98 -17.14 9.51
C ALA A 55 -2.42 -15.67 9.43
N MET A 56 -1.65 -14.82 8.76
CA MET A 56 -2.03 -13.43 8.51
C MET A 56 -3.11 -13.31 7.41
N SER A 57 -3.04 -14.14 6.37
CA SER A 57 -4.03 -14.20 5.30
C SER A 57 -5.45 -14.44 5.86
N GLU A 58 -5.60 -15.41 6.76
CA GLU A 58 -6.87 -15.70 7.44
C GLU A 58 -7.46 -14.48 8.18
N VAL A 59 -6.61 -13.57 8.65
CA VAL A 59 -7.05 -12.35 9.35
C VAL A 59 -7.35 -11.22 8.37
N LEU A 60 -6.53 -11.06 7.32
CA LEU A 60 -6.68 -9.98 6.36
C LEU A 60 -7.88 -10.18 5.43
N PHE A 61 -8.23 -11.43 5.12
CA PHE A 61 -9.29 -11.79 4.19
C PHE A 61 -10.57 -12.30 4.87
N ASP A 62 -10.71 -12.08 6.18
CA ASP A 62 -11.93 -12.42 6.94
C ASP A 62 -13.15 -11.65 6.37
N PRO A 63 -14.20 -12.32 5.86
CA PRO A 63 -15.37 -11.64 5.31
C PRO A 63 -16.17 -10.85 6.36
N GLU A 64 -16.03 -11.20 7.64
CA GLU A 64 -16.69 -10.50 8.75
C GLU A 64 -15.90 -9.28 9.25
N ARG A 65 -14.70 -9.04 8.72
CA ARG A 65 -13.82 -7.96 9.18
C ARG A 65 -13.06 -7.36 8.01
N TRP A 66 -13.24 -6.07 7.76
CA TRP A 66 -12.58 -5.38 6.64
C TRP A 66 -11.52 -4.43 7.19
N PRO A 67 -10.26 -4.86 7.34
CA PRO A 67 -9.18 -4.02 7.84
C PRO A 67 -9.03 -2.73 7.02
N ALA A 68 -9.05 -1.60 7.72
CA ALA A 68 -8.76 -0.29 7.19
C ALA A 68 -7.50 0.28 7.85
N PHE A 69 -6.53 0.67 7.03
CA PHE A 69 -5.25 1.24 7.44
C PHE A 69 -5.24 2.73 7.12
N ARG A 70 -5.31 3.57 8.16
CA ARG A 70 -5.34 5.03 7.98
C ARG A 70 -3.95 5.61 7.98
N VAL A 71 -3.66 6.42 6.98
CA VAL A 71 -2.38 7.12 6.78
C VAL A 71 -2.66 8.62 6.70
N PRO A 72 -3.08 9.27 7.80
CA PRO A 72 -3.43 10.70 7.78
C PRO A 72 -2.17 11.55 7.61
N ALA A 73 -2.18 12.50 6.67
CA ALA A 73 -1.11 13.48 6.51
C ALA A 73 -1.38 14.72 7.38
N GLY A 74 -0.32 15.32 7.94
CA GLY A 74 -0.41 16.52 8.77
C GLY A 74 -0.78 17.77 7.96
N ASP A 75 -0.35 17.80 6.71
CA ASP A 75 -0.59 18.87 5.75
C ASP A 75 -1.00 18.28 4.39
N GLY A 76 -2.28 18.42 4.03
CA GLY A 76 -2.81 17.93 2.76
C GLY A 76 -3.45 16.55 2.84
N PRO A 77 -3.58 15.84 1.71
CA PRO A 77 -4.34 14.60 1.67
C PRO A 77 -3.62 13.45 2.36
N GLY A 78 -4.36 12.67 3.16
CA GLY A 78 -3.91 11.37 3.66
C GLY A 78 -4.48 10.23 2.82
N ALA A 79 -4.08 8.99 3.13
CA ALA A 79 -4.59 7.80 2.46
C ALA A 79 -5.34 6.86 3.43
N VAL A 80 -6.22 6.03 2.90
CA VAL A 80 -6.79 4.86 3.57
C VAL A 80 -6.69 3.67 2.64
N VAL A 81 -6.14 2.57 3.13
CA VAL A 81 -6.11 1.28 2.44
C VAL A 81 -7.16 0.39 3.10
N ILE A 82 -8.06 -0.21 2.32
CA ILE A 82 -9.14 -1.05 2.82
C ILE A 82 -9.07 -2.41 2.16
N TYR A 83 -9.02 -3.47 2.98
CA TYR A 83 -9.27 -4.83 2.52
C TYR A 83 -10.79 -5.02 2.41
N ARG A 84 -11.31 -4.90 1.18
CA ARG A 84 -12.71 -5.16 0.86
C ARG A 84 -12.89 -6.67 0.75
N ASN A 85 -13.32 -7.32 1.82
CA ASN A 85 -13.53 -8.78 1.85
C ASN A 85 -14.98 -9.15 1.52
N LEU A 86 -15.55 -8.52 0.48
CA LEU A 86 -16.89 -8.84 0.03
C LEU A 86 -16.88 -10.19 -0.70
N VAL A 87 -17.76 -11.10 -0.30
CA VAL A 87 -17.84 -12.44 -0.91
C VAL A 87 -18.19 -12.31 -2.40
N GLY A 88 -17.27 -12.78 -3.25
CA GLY A 88 -17.39 -12.71 -4.72
C GLY A 88 -16.85 -11.42 -5.35
N ASP A 89 -16.36 -10.48 -4.54
CA ASP A 89 -15.85 -9.16 -4.99
C ASP A 89 -14.78 -8.66 -4.00
N TYR A 90 -13.76 -9.50 -3.78
CA TYR A 90 -12.69 -9.20 -2.84
C TYR A 90 -11.57 -8.38 -3.51
N GLY A 91 -10.99 -7.45 -2.76
CA GLY A 91 -9.92 -6.61 -3.27
C GLY A 91 -9.35 -5.67 -2.22
N THR A 92 -8.36 -4.87 -2.62
CA THR A 92 -7.84 -3.78 -1.81
C THR A 92 -8.19 -2.45 -2.43
N ASP A 93 -8.95 -1.62 -1.74
CA ASP A 93 -9.31 -0.28 -2.21
C ASP A 93 -8.40 0.77 -1.57
N TYR A 94 -8.06 1.78 -2.35
CA TYR A 94 -7.22 2.89 -1.95
C TYR A 94 -7.97 4.20 -2.07
N LEU A 95 -8.04 4.92 -0.97
CA LEU A 95 -8.82 6.15 -0.88
C LEU A 95 -7.94 7.31 -0.43
N LEU A 96 -8.19 8.50 -0.96
CA LEU A 96 -7.64 9.75 -0.46
C LEU A 96 -8.62 10.45 0.49
N THR A 97 -8.05 10.99 1.54
CA THR A 97 -8.74 11.80 2.54
C THR A 97 -8.23 13.23 2.39
N HIS A 98 -9.10 14.22 2.53
CA HIS A 98 -8.69 15.62 2.53
C HIS A 98 -9.16 16.28 3.82
N PRO A 99 -8.36 17.19 4.41
CA PRO A 99 -8.74 17.89 5.64
C PRO A 99 -10.03 18.70 5.46
N ASP A 100 -10.26 19.23 4.25
CA ASP A 100 -11.43 20.05 3.93
C ASP A 100 -12.66 19.24 3.52
N ARG A 101 -12.56 17.89 3.46
CA ARG A 101 -13.65 17.01 3.04
C ARG A 101 -14.05 16.08 4.17
N SER A 102 -15.35 15.89 4.33
CA SER A 102 -15.92 14.98 5.33
C SER A 102 -15.89 13.50 4.90
N TYR A 103 -15.49 13.21 3.66
CA TYR A 103 -15.48 11.87 3.08
C TYR A 103 -14.16 11.55 2.37
N ALA A 104 -13.81 10.26 2.37
CA ALA A 104 -12.71 9.73 1.58
C ALA A 104 -13.16 9.44 0.14
N GLN A 105 -12.29 9.70 -0.84
CA GLN A 105 -12.52 9.42 -2.26
C GLN A 105 -11.68 8.23 -2.70
N GLN A 106 -12.30 7.17 -3.22
CA GLN A 106 -11.56 6.07 -3.85
C GLN A 106 -10.85 6.56 -5.11
N ILE A 107 -9.56 6.27 -5.19
CA ILE A 107 -8.70 6.63 -6.31
C ILE A 107 -8.15 5.40 -7.03
N ALA A 108 -8.11 4.24 -6.36
CA ALA A 108 -7.67 3.00 -6.96
C ALA A 108 -8.28 1.78 -6.26
N SER A 109 -8.24 0.64 -6.93
CA SER A 109 -8.46 -0.69 -6.37
C SER A 109 -7.42 -1.68 -6.90
N TRP A 110 -7.26 -2.78 -6.16
CA TRP A 110 -6.42 -3.92 -6.53
C TRP A 110 -7.23 -5.20 -6.40
N GLU A 111 -7.58 -5.80 -7.54
CA GLU A 111 -8.39 -7.01 -7.68
C GLU A 111 -7.66 -8.02 -8.57
N GLY A 112 -6.43 -8.35 -8.19
CA GLY A 112 -5.48 -9.08 -9.04
C GLY A 112 -4.63 -8.16 -9.90
N ASP A 113 -5.24 -7.13 -10.49
CA ASP A 113 -4.56 -6.02 -11.16
C ASP A 113 -4.97 -4.67 -10.55
N PHE A 114 -4.11 -3.67 -10.75
CA PHE A 114 -4.37 -2.30 -10.32
C PHE A 114 -5.30 -1.58 -11.30
N SER A 115 -6.28 -0.86 -10.76
CA SER A 115 -7.16 0.04 -11.49
C SER A 115 -7.22 1.38 -10.78
N GLY A 116 -7.08 2.50 -11.50
CA GLY A 116 -7.24 3.84 -10.95
C GLY A 116 -6.01 4.73 -11.11
N ILE A 117 -5.98 5.81 -10.33
CA ILE A 117 -5.20 7.02 -10.65
C ILE A 117 -3.74 6.99 -10.23
N GLY A 118 -3.46 6.28 -9.15
CA GLY A 118 -2.13 6.30 -8.57
C GLY A 118 -1.67 7.71 -8.17
N LEU A 119 -0.40 7.79 -7.79
CA LEU A 119 0.26 8.95 -7.24
C LEU A 119 1.70 9.01 -7.74
N THR A 120 2.26 10.22 -7.79
CA THR A 120 3.68 10.44 -8.06
C THR A 120 4.54 9.99 -6.87
N TRP A 121 5.82 9.74 -7.10
CA TRP A 121 6.75 9.41 -6.01
C TRP A 121 6.79 10.50 -4.94
N ARG A 122 6.74 11.77 -5.37
CA ARG A 122 6.74 12.94 -4.48
C ARG A 122 5.52 12.96 -3.57
N GLU A 123 4.34 12.60 -4.07
CA GLU A 123 3.11 12.53 -3.28
C GLU A 123 3.14 11.39 -2.27
N LEU A 124 3.64 10.22 -2.66
CA LEU A 124 3.82 9.10 -1.72
C LEU A 124 4.76 9.45 -0.58
N VAL A 125 5.91 10.06 -0.90
CA VAL A 125 6.88 10.51 0.10
C VAL A 125 6.27 11.59 0.99
N HIS A 126 5.52 12.54 0.43
CA HIS A 126 4.83 13.57 1.21
C HIS A 126 3.85 12.96 2.21
N ILE A 127 3.01 12.02 1.77
CA ILE A 127 2.09 11.30 2.64
C ILE A 127 2.88 10.52 3.71
N ALA A 128 3.95 9.83 3.34
CA ALA A 128 4.74 9.04 4.28
C ALA A 128 5.43 9.88 5.37
N ASP A 129 6.07 10.99 4.98
CA ASP A 129 6.97 11.78 5.85
C ASP A 129 6.27 12.82 6.72
N ASN A 130 5.01 13.13 6.43
CA ASN A 130 4.24 14.12 7.19
C ASN A 130 3.07 13.47 7.93
N PRO A 131 3.28 12.58 8.92
CA PRO A 131 2.19 12.00 9.68
C PRO A 131 1.43 13.07 10.49
N SER A 132 0.11 12.99 10.47
CA SER A 132 -0.71 13.80 11.37
C SER A 132 -0.61 13.25 12.80
N THR A 133 -0.16 14.09 13.72
CA THR A 133 -0.16 13.80 15.17
C THR A 133 -1.52 14.03 15.83
N ALA A 134 -2.45 14.65 15.11
CA ALA A 134 -3.79 14.99 15.60
C ALA A 134 -4.84 13.93 15.25
N ALA A 135 -4.52 12.96 14.39
CA ALA A 135 -5.43 11.92 13.93
C ALA A 135 -4.88 10.52 14.19
N GLU A 136 -5.78 9.59 14.51
CA GLU A 136 -5.44 8.17 14.61
C GLU A 136 -5.03 7.60 13.25
N GLY A 137 -4.03 6.72 13.26
CA GLY A 137 -3.49 6.09 12.07
C GLY A 137 -2.03 5.70 12.24
N VAL A 138 -1.45 5.16 11.16
CA VAL A 138 -0.06 4.72 11.11
C VAL A 138 0.87 5.91 11.22
N GLN A 139 1.76 5.93 12.21
CA GLN A 139 2.70 7.03 12.44
C GLN A 139 4.11 6.75 11.88
N ASP A 140 4.50 5.47 11.77
CA ASP A 140 5.81 5.07 11.29
C ASP A 140 5.99 5.37 9.80
N THR A 141 6.99 6.18 9.44
CA THR A 141 7.17 6.67 8.07
C THR A 141 7.50 5.56 7.07
N ALA A 142 8.20 4.50 7.49
CA ALA A 142 8.52 3.36 6.63
C ALA A 142 7.27 2.55 6.31
N ALA A 143 6.48 2.20 7.33
CA ALA A 143 5.21 1.51 7.16
C ALA A 143 4.22 2.33 6.32
N ARG A 144 4.14 3.65 6.54
CA ARG A 144 3.30 4.54 5.72
C ARG A 144 3.70 4.50 4.25
N LEU A 145 5.00 4.61 3.95
CA LEU A 145 5.49 4.56 2.57
C LEU A 145 5.15 3.22 1.90
N LEU A 146 5.38 2.11 2.60
CA LEU A 146 5.10 0.77 2.07
C LEU A 146 3.60 0.55 1.86
N LEU A 147 2.73 1.08 2.75
CA LEU A 147 1.26 1.04 2.58
C LEU A 147 0.76 1.82 1.38
N VAL A 148 1.39 2.94 1.03
CA VAL A 148 0.96 3.72 -0.14
C VAL A 148 1.69 3.33 -1.42
N LEU A 149 2.75 2.52 -1.33
CA LEU A 149 3.57 2.12 -2.48
C LEU A 149 2.77 1.54 -3.65
N PRO A 150 1.70 0.73 -3.46
CA PRO A 150 0.90 0.25 -4.58
C PRO A 150 0.19 1.36 -5.36
N LEU A 151 0.12 2.59 -4.86
CA LEU A 151 -0.39 3.74 -5.62
C LEU A 151 0.65 4.34 -6.57
N LEU A 152 1.92 3.95 -6.55
CA LEU A 152 2.96 4.57 -7.38
C LEU A 152 2.68 4.42 -8.89
N ALA A 153 2.34 5.49 -9.57
CA ALA A 153 2.12 5.52 -11.02
C ALA A 153 3.11 6.43 -11.76
N ASP A 154 4.21 6.78 -11.09
CA ASP A 154 5.24 7.68 -11.62
C ASP A 154 6.18 6.93 -12.59
N PRO A 155 6.36 7.38 -13.84
CA PRO A 155 7.36 6.82 -14.73
C PRO A 155 8.79 7.29 -14.42
N ASP A 156 8.96 8.43 -13.72
CA ASP A 156 10.24 9.10 -13.54
C ASP A 156 10.70 9.01 -12.07
N LEU A 157 11.13 7.82 -11.66
CA LEU A 157 11.61 7.59 -10.31
C LEU A 157 12.98 8.22 -10.05
N PRO A 158 13.18 8.89 -8.90
CA PRO A 158 14.50 9.38 -8.54
C PRO A 158 15.42 8.21 -8.18
N GLU A 159 16.71 8.37 -8.43
CA GLU A 159 17.75 7.37 -8.10
C GLU A 159 17.71 6.92 -6.62
N ALA A 160 17.30 7.83 -5.73
CA ALA A 160 17.17 7.55 -4.29
C ALA A 160 15.96 6.65 -3.92
N ALA A 161 15.02 6.39 -4.84
CA ALA A 161 13.81 5.63 -4.56
C ALA A 161 14.10 4.21 -4.06
N ARG A 162 15.00 3.50 -4.75
CA ARG A 162 15.43 2.14 -4.36
C ARG A 162 16.02 2.13 -2.95
N ALA A 163 17.00 3.00 -2.68
CA ALA A 163 17.66 3.07 -1.38
C ALA A 163 16.66 3.35 -0.24
N ARG A 164 15.67 4.21 -0.51
CA ARG A 164 14.61 4.54 0.44
C ARG A 164 13.65 3.37 0.68
N LEU A 165 13.27 2.62 -0.35
CA LEU A 165 12.45 1.42 -0.21
C LEU A 165 13.19 0.32 0.54
N THR A 166 14.47 0.09 0.24
CA THR A 166 15.31 -0.85 0.99
C THR A 166 15.34 -0.50 2.47
N ALA A 167 15.59 0.77 2.81
CA ALA A 167 15.59 1.22 4.20
C ALA A 167 14.23 1.03 4.88
N SER A 168 13.13 1.25 4.15
CA SER A 168 11.77 1.09 4.67
C SER A 168 11.43 -0.39 4.91
N LEU A 169 11.81 -1.27 3.98
CA LEU A 169 11.66 -2.73 4.14
C LEU A 169 12.44 -3.24 5.36
N THR A 170 13.70 -2.83 5.51
CA THR A 170 14.50 -3.19 6.69
C THR A 170 13.88 -2.66 7.98
N ALA A 171 13.36 -1.43 7.98
CA ALA A 171 12.73 -0.85 9.16
C ALA A 171 11.47 -1.62 9.62
N VAL A 172 10.74 -2.24 8.70
CA VAL A 172 9.56 -3.06 9.02
C VAL A 172 9.85 -4.54 9.24
N GLY A 173 11.13 -4.95 9.22
CA GLY A 173 11.55 -6.30 9.59
C GLY A 173 12.12 -7.16 8.48
N ALA A 174 12.20 -6.66 7.24
CA ALA A 174 12.81 -7.43 6.14
C ALA A 174 14.31 -7.66 6.39
N PRO A 175 14.84 -8.87 6.14
CA PRO A 175 16.26 -9.17 6.25
C PRO A 175 17.13 -8.26 5.38
N GLN A 176 18.29 -7.85 5.89
CA GLN A 176 19.17 -6.91 5.18
C GLN A 176 19.70 -7.46 3.85
N ASP A 177 19.88 -8.77 3.76
CA ASP A 177 20.34 -9.49 2.58
C ASP A 177 19.26 -9.62 1.49
N THR A 178 17.98 -9.60 1.85
CA THR A 178 16.86 -9.64 0.89
C THR A 178 16.30 -8.26 0.56
N ALA A 179 16.33 -7.30 1.48
CA ALA A 179 15.62 -6.01 1.36
C ALA A 179 15.99 -5.20 0.10
N SER A 180 17.24 -5.26 -0.36
CA SER A 180 17.65 -4.57 -1.59
C SER A 180 17.00 -5.20 -2.83
N THR A 181 17.08 -6.53 -2.94
CA THR A 181 16.50 -7.30 -4.05
C THR A 181 14.97 -7.19 -4.04
N THR A 182 14.34 -7.25 -2.88
CA THR A 182 12.89 -7.04 -2.71
C THR A 182 12.48 -5.65 -3.22
N ALA A 183 13.21 -4.59 -2.86
CA ALA A 183 12.95 -3.24 -3.34
C ALA A 183 13.06 -3.14 -4.87
N GLU A 184 14.06 -3.80 -5.47
CA GLU A 184 14.23 -3.86 -6.93
C GLU A 184 13.04 -4.51 -7.62
N HIS A 185 12.56 -5.65 -7.12
CA HIS A 185 11.39 -6.33 -7.68
C HIS A 185 10.11 -5.50 -7.57
N LEU A 186 9.88 -4.84 -6.43
CA LEU A 186 8.74 -3.95 -6.24
C LEU A 186 8.74 -2.80 -7.25
N LEU A 187 9.89 -2.14 -7.44
CA LEU A 187 10.03 -1.05 -8.40
C LEU A 187 9.86 -1.53 -9.84
N ALA A 188 10.50 -2.64 -10.21
CA ALA A 188 10.41 -3.19 -11.55
C ALA A 188 8.97 -3.55 -11.94
N HIS A 189 8.16 -4.01 -10.97
CA HIS A 189 6.73 -4.25 -11.18
C HIS A 189 5.96 -2.95 -11.41
N LEU A 190 6.17 -1.96 -10.55
CA LEU A 190 5.47 -0.66 -10.60
C LEU A 190 5.79 0.11 -11.90
N GLU A 191 7.05 0.12 -12.34
CA GLU A 191 7.46 0.77 -13.60
C GLU A 191 6.81 0.14 -14.83
N ARG A 192 6.60 -1.18 -14.84
CA ARG A 192 5.91 -1.87 -15.93
C ARG A 192 4.43 -1.53 -15.95
N ARG A 193 3.80 -1.45 -14.78
CA ARG A 193 2.41 -1.04 -14.63
C ARG A 193 2.17 0.37 -15.17
N SER A 194 3.03 1.33 -14.83
CA SER A 194 2.90 2.73 -15.26
C SER A 194 2.92 2.91 -16.78
N ARG A 195 3.38 1.91 -17.55
CA ARG A 195 3.38 1.93 -19.02
C ARG A 195 2.07 1.45 -19.64
N HIS A 196 1.07 1.08 -18.84
CA HIS A 196 -0.24 0.61 -19.30
C HIS A 196 -1.37 1.60 -18.99
N ASP A 197 -1.31 2.85 -19.47
CA ASP A 197 -2.48 3.63 -19.93
C ASP A 197 -2.05 4.90 -20.71
N PRO A 198 -2.29 5.00 -22.03
CA PRO A 198 -1.98 6.19 -22.82
C PRO A 198 -2.99 7.35 -22.69
N THR A 199 -4.02 7.25 -21.83
CA THR A 199 -5.12 8.25 -21.71
C THR A 199 -5.20 8.99 -20.37
N TRP A 200 -4.15 8.92 -19.54
CA TRP A 200 -4.16 9.38 -18.15
C TRP A 200 -4.10 10.91 -17.97
N GLU A 201 -5.20 11.56 -17.54
CA GLU A 201 -5.19 12.95 -17.02
C GLU A 201 -5.07 12.97 -15.48
N SER A 202 -4.11 13.74 -14.95
CA SER A 202 -3.89 13.86 -13.51
C SER A 202 -5.05 14.59 -12.81
N PRO A 203 -5.65 14.01 -11.75
CA PRO A 203 -6.81 14.57 -11.05
C PRO A 203 -6.44 15.74 -10.11
N LEU A 204 -5.14 16.05 -10.01
CA LEU A 204 -4.63 17.20 -9.25
C LEU A 204 -4.46 18.44 -10.14
N SER A 205 -4.70 18.31 -11.44
CA SER A 205 -4.74 19.42 -12.41
C SER A 205 -6.18 19.90 -12.60
N GLY A 206 -6.77 20.55 -11.59
CA GLY A 206 -8.12 21.11 -11.69
C GLY A 206 -8.40 22.16 -10.63
N SER A 207 -8.42 23.42 -11.08
CA SER A 207 -8.67 24.70 -10.38
C SER A 207 -9.92 24.79 -9.50
#